data_AF-A0A7X9ADQ6-F1
#
_entry.id   AF-A0A7X9ADQ6-F1
#
_cell.length_a   1.000
_cell.length_b   1.000
_cell.length_c   1.000
_cell.angle_alpha   90.00
_cell.angle_beta   90.00
_cell.angle_gamma   90.00
#
_symmetry.space_group_name_H-M   'P 1'
#
loop_
_entity.id
_entity.type
_entity.pdbx_description
1 polymer ?
#
loop_
_entity_poly.entity_id
_entity_poly.type
_entity_poly.pdbx_seq_one_letter_code
_entity_poly.pdbx_strand_id
1 'polypeptide(L)' 'VGDSLSSDIAGGIASGIDTLWINAHNHGSGSLNPTYTVTSLEEILPLLPSIH' A
#
# COMPACT_ATOMS: atom_id res chain seq x y z
N VAL A 1 5.02 -1.27 0.34
CA VAL A 1 4.10 -2.29 -0.21
C VAL A 1 3.90 -3.34 0.87
N GLY A 2 2.67 -3.65 1.26
CA GLY A 2 2.37 -4.69 2.26
C GLY A 2 0.88 -4.83 2.53
N ASP A 3 0.48 -5.86 3.27
CA ASP A 3 -0.91 -6.17 3.61
C ASP A 3 -1.29 -5.73 5.03
N SER A 4 -0.30 -5.52 5.90
CA SER A 4 -0.53 -5.12 7.29
C SER A 4 -0.52 -3.61 7.48
N LEU A 5 -1.68 -3.06 7.85
CA LEU A 5 -1.83 -1.64 8.21
C LEU A 5 -0.91 -1.21 9.36
N SER A 6 -0.76 -2.08 10.37
CA SER A 6 -0.05 -1.73 11.62
C SER A 6 1.47 -1.79 11.52
N SER A 7 2.01 -2.61 10.59
CA SER A 7 3.46 -2.73 10.38
C SER A 7 3.89 -2.01 9.12
N ASP A 8 3.37 -2.43 7.96
CA ASP A 8 3.89 -2.01 6.66
C ASP A 8 3.48 -0.57 6.35
N ILE A 9 2.21 -0.25 6.61
CA ILE A 9 1.65 1.07 6.28
C ILE A 9 1.99 2.09 7.35
N ALA A 10 1.74 1.79 8.64
CA ALA A 10 2.09 2.70 9.72
C ALA A 10 3.59 2.97 9.78
N GLY A 11 4.42 1.94 9.57
CA GLY A 11 5.88 2.09 9.52
C GLY A 11 6.35 2.94 8.33
N GLY A 12 5.78 2.72 7.14
CA GLY A 12 6.10 3.51 5.95
C GLY A 12 5.67 4.98 6.05
N ILE A 13 4.48 5.25 6.61
CA ILE A 13 4.02 6.61 6.90
C ILE A 13 4.97 7.29 7.89
N ALA A 14 5.36 6.60 8.97
CA ALA A 14 6.26 7.14 9.99
C ALA A 14 7.67 7.43 9.45
N SER A 15 8.13 6.71 8.41
CA SER A 15 9.42 6.97 7.76
C SER A 15 9.34 7.98 6.61
N GLY A 16 8.15 8.47 6.27
CA GLY A 16 7.95 9.48 5.23
C GLY A 16 8.09 8.94 3.80
N ILE A 17 7.87 7.65 3.58
CA ILE A 17 7.91 7.02 2.25
C ILE A 17 6.50 6.68 1.75
N ASP A 18 6.36 6.54 0.43
CA ASP A 18 5.10 6.12 -0.17
C ASP A 18 4.73 4.70 0.25
N THR A 19 3.45 4.52 0.59
CA THR A 19 2.90 3.25 1.05
C THR A 19 1.88 2.71 0.07
N LEU A 20 1.90 1.40 -0.15
CA LEU A 20 0.93 0.69 -0.97
C LEU A 20 0.38 -0.45 -0.14
N TRP A 21 -0.92 -0.41 0.12
CA TRP A 21 -1.65 -1.40 0.90
C TRP A 21 -2.38 -2.40 0.00
N ILE A 22 -2.13 -3.69 0.20
CA ILE A 22 -2.83 -4.78 -0.48
C ILE A 22 -4.03 -5.20 0.39
N ASN A 23 -5.21 -4.76 -0.03
CA ASN A 23 -6.47 -4.98 0.68
C ASN A 23 -7.34 -6.02 -0.04
N ALA A 24 -6.85 -7.26 -0.12
CA ALA A 24 -7.53 -8.37 -0.82
C ALA A 24 -8.94 -8.69 -0.29
N HIS A 25 -9.22 -8.31 0.96
CA HIS A 25 -10.48 -8.59 1.65
C HIS A 25 -11.37 -7.36 1.84
N ASN A 26 -11.02 -6.22 1.23
CA ASN A 26 -11.79 -4.97 1.30
C ASN A 26 -12.08 -4.50 2.74
N HIS A 27 -11.07 -4.58 3.61
CA HIS A 27 -11.11 -4.07 4.98
C HIS A 27 -11.04 -2.53 5.01
N GLY A 28 -11.48 -1.93 6.11
CA GLY A 28 -11.30 -0.49 6.34
C GLY A 28 -9.88 -0.15 6.77
N SER A 29 -9.33 0.97 6.29
CA SER A 29 -8.00 1.47 6.70
C SER A 29 -7.97 2.17 8.06
N GLY A 30 -9.14 2.39 8.67
CA GLY A 30 -9.25 3.11 9.94
C GLY A 30 -8.79 4.56 9.80
N SER A 31 -7.86 4.99 10.66
CA SER A 31 -7.26 6.34 10.64
C SER A 31 -6.01 6.43 9.74
N LEU A 32 -5.55 5.33 9.17
CA LEU A 32 -4.37 5.31 8.32
C LEU A 32 -4.78 5.65 6.88
N ASN A 33 -3.91 6.41 6.21
CA ASN A 33 -4.10 6.84 4.83
C ASN A 33 -2.91 6.34 4.00
N PRO A 34 -2.96 5.11 3.46
CA PRO A 34 -1.94 4.63 2.53
C PRO A 34 -1.87 5.53 1.28
N THR A 35 -0.69 5.69 0.68
CA THR A 35 -0.57 6.45 -0.59
C THR A 35 -1.37 5.77 -1.71
N TYR A 36 -1.32 4.43 -1.75
CA TYR A 36 -2.01 3.59 -2.72
C TYR A 36 -2.72 2.43 -2.02
N THR A 37 -3.86 2.01 -2.55
CA THR A 37 -4.56 0.80 -2.12
C THR A 37 -4.92 -0.02 -3.35
N VAL A 38 -4.62 -1.31 -3.32
CA VAL A 38 -4.92 -2.28 -4.39
C VAL A 38 -5.57 -3.51 -3.78
N THR A 39 -6.28 -4.31 -4.57
CA THR A 39 -6.87 -5.57 -4.10
C THR A 39 -6.05 -6.81 -4.47
N SER A 40 -5.09 -6.65 -5.39
CA SER A 40 -4.25 -7.71 -5.93
C SER A 40 -2.85 -7.20 -6.30
N LEU A 41 -1.89 -8.10 -6.47
CA LEU A 41 -0.51 -7.74 -6.81
C LEU A 41 -0.38 -7.25 -8.27
N GLU A 42 -1.23 -7.74 -9.15
CA GLU A 42 -1.25 -7.41 -10.57
C GLU A 42 -1.55 -5.92 -10.80
N GLU A 43 -2.35 -5.31 -9.92
CA GLU A 43 -2.65 -3.87 -9.91
C GLU A 43 -1.43 -3.00 -9.61
N ILE A 44 -0.33 -3.56 -9.10
CA ILE A 44 0.91 -2.83 -8.83
C ILE A 44 1.67 -2.54 -10.13
N LEU A 45 1.58 -3.41 -11.13
CA LEU A 45 2.32 -3.27 -12.40
C LEU A 45 2.18 -1.89 -13.06
N PRO A 46 0.97 -1.31 -13.24
CA PRO A 46 0.82 0.03 -13.81
C PRO A 46 1.31 1.18 -12.91
N LEU A 47 1.55 0.93 -11.62
CA LEU A 47 2.07 1.93 -10.66
C LEU A 47 3.60 2.02 -10.71
N LEU A 48 4.27 1.01 -11.25
CA LEU A 48 5.72 0.99 -11.34
C LEU A 48 6.21 1.82 -12.53
N PRO A 49 7.29 2.61 -12.36
CA PRO A 49 7.90 3.31 -13.47
C PRO A 49 8.41 2.29 -14.49
N SER A 50 8.25 2.59 -15.79
CA SER A 50 8.77 1.77 -16.86
C SER A 50 10.29 1.64 -16.75
N ILE A 51 10.79 0.43 -16.55
CA ILE A 51 12.23 0.15 -16.60
C ILE A 51 12.65 0.27 -18.08
N HIS A 52 13.53 1.23 -18.39
CA HIS A 52 14.22 1.35 -19.68
C HIS A 52 15.51 0.54 -19.68
#